data_AF-A0A066RHM5-F1
#
_entry.id   AF-A0A066RHM5-F1
#
_cell.length_a   1.000
_cell.length_b   1.000
_cell.length_c   1.000
_cell.angle_alpha   90.00
_cell.angle_beta   90.00
_cell.angle_gamma   90.00
#
_symmetry.space_group_name_H-M   'P 1'
#
loop_
_entity.id
_entity.type
_entity.pdbx_description
1 polymer ?
#
loop_
_entity_poly.entity_id
_entity_poly.type
_entity_poly.pdbx_seq_one_letter_code
_entity_poly.pdbx_strand_id
1 'polypeptide(L)'
;MTNYERYQKTCQAVFLALQDTQPAQQFWQQQHIRSEYQPFVLRGLSRLLPLRQNIYRHAIQPWLESAQNALQHIGMPVNQLLTSDRYPFPCRVDIQGNYLPCWVWGESDALMVISVIEPRTGQFGSPRHVPADRLVDRQRWFDAQVIDSEEDCISEGLSQLSQAGTGSGHTDEPSVMDAIRYPSQRTLNPVISVALITVVVVVFTWVVSTHLGF
;
A
#
# COMPACT_ATOMS: atom_id res chain seq x y z
N MET A 1 6.64 25.90 9.08
CA MET A 1 6.41 24.82 8.12
C MET A 1 5.42 23.85 8.74
N THR A 2 4.21 23.75 8.19
CA THR A 2 3.18 22.80 8.66
C THR A 2 3.55 21.37 8.29
N ASN A 3 2.92 20.37 8.91
CA ASN A 3 3.15 18.96 8.52
C ASN A 3 2.67 18.70 7.09
N TYR A 4 1.62 19.39 6.65
CA TYR A 4 1.15 19.35 5.28
C TYR A 4 2.18 19.89 4.27
N GLU A 5 2.79 21.05 4.55
CA GLU A 5 3.85 21.61 3.71
C GLU A 5 5.07 20.69 3.65
N ARG A 6 5.46 20.10 4.79
CA ARG A 6 6.53 19.09 4.85
C ARG A 6 6.19 17.90 3.97
N TYR A 7 4.99 17.35 4.12
CA TYR A 7 4.50 16.23 3.32
C TYR A 7 4.54 16.53 1.83
N GLN A 8 4.03 17.68 1.39
CA GLN A 8 4.04 18.09 -0.02
C GLN A 8 5.47 18.21 -0.56
N LYS A 9 6.38 18.84 0.21
CA LYS A 9 7.78 18.95 -0.17
C LYS A 9 8.43 17.57 -0.32
N THR A 10 8.23 16.68 0.64
CA THR A 10 8.77 15.31 0.61
C THR A 10 8.20 14.52 -0.57
N CYS A 11 6.90 14.60 -0.84
CA CYS A 11 6.28 13.93 -1.99
C CYS A 11 6.91 14.37 -3.32
N GLN A 12 7.16 15.68 -3.47
CA GLN A 12 7.77 16.23 -4.67
C GLN A 12 9.22 15.76 -4.82
N ALA A 13 10.01 15.79 -3.75
CA ALA A 13 11.39 15.32 -3.75
C ALA A 13 11.48 13.84 -4.13
N VAL A 14 10.64 13.00 -3.52
CA VAL A 14 10.58 11.56 -3.80
C VAL A 14 10.14 11.29 -5.23
N PHE A 15 9.12 11.99 -5.74
CA PHE A 15 8.67 11.84 -7.12
C PHE A 15 9.80 12.09 -8.12
N LEU A 16 10.50 13.23 -7.98
CA LEU A 16 11.60 13.60 -8.85
C LEU A 16 12.78 12.63 -8.74
N ALA A 17 13.09 12.18 -7.52
CA ALA A 17 14.20 11.26 -7.27
C ALA A 17 13.97 9.88 -7.90
N LEU A 18 12.72 9.41 -7.98
CA LEU A 18 12.40 8.07 -8.47
C LEU A 18 12.14 8.00 -9.99
N GLN A 19 11.79 9.12 -10.63
CA GLN A 19 11.27 9.19 -12.01
C GLN A 19 12.16 8.51 -13.06
N ASP A 20 13.48 8.65 -12.94
CA ASP A 20 14.44 8.16 -13.93
C ASP A 20 15.42 7.13 -13.37
N THR A 21 14.99 6.37 -12.37
CA THR A 21 15.83 5.38 -11.69
C THR A 21 15.78 4.01 -12.36
N GLN A 22 16.88 3.27 -12.29
CA GLN A 22 16.96 1.90 -12.80
C GLN A 22 15.85 0.98 -12.23
N PRO A 23 15.55 0.97 -10.91
CA PRO A 23 14.44 0.17 -10.36
C PRO A 23 13.08 0.55 -10.92
N ALA A 24 12.81 1.85 -11.13
CA ALA A 24 11.55 2.29 -11.75
C ALA A 24 11.44 1.77 -13.20
N GLN A 25 12.51 1.90 -13.99
CA GLN A 25 12.54 1.42 -15.38
C GLN A 25 12.31 -0.09 -15.48
N GLN A 26 12.93 -0.87 -14.59
CA GLN A 26 12.71 -2.32 -14.52
C GLN A 26 11.25 -2.65 -14.17
N PHE A 27 10.72 -2.00 -13.14
CA PHE A 27 9.33 -2.17 -12.72
C PHE A 27 8.34 -1.89 -13.86
N TRP A 28 8.52 -0.80 -14.61
CA TRP A 28 7.66 -0.46 -15.75
C TRP A 28 7.65 -1.54 -16.82
N GLN A 29 8.83 -2.10 -17.13
CA GLN A 29 8.97 -3.16 -18.13
C GLN A 29 8.32 -4.47 -17.66
N GLN A 30 8.58 -4.86 -16.41
CA GLN A 30 8.12 -6.14 -15.86
C GLN A 30 6.60 -6.16 -15.65
N GLN A 31 6.02 -5.07 -15.15
CA GLN A 31 4.58 -4.94 -14.94
C GLN A 31 3.83 -4.48 -16.20
N HIS A 32 4.52 -4.30 -17.33
CA HIS A 32 3.95 -3.83 -18.60
C HIS A 32 3.12 -2.53 -18.42
N ILE A 33 3.65 -1.61 -17.61
CA ILE A 33 2.97 -0.35 -17.31
C ILE A 33 3.13 0.59 -18.50
N ARG A 34 2.00 1.03 -19.06
CA ARG A 34 2.00 1.96 -20.18
C ARG A 34 2.65 3.29 -19.79
N SER A 35 3.40 3.89 -20.71
CA SER A 35 4.18 5.10 -20.43
C SER A 35 3.30 6.27 -19.97
N GLU A 36 2.08 6.38 -20.49
CA GLU A 36 1.13 7.40 -20.06
C GLU A 36 0.68 7.26 -18.59
N TYR A 37 0.78 6.06 -17.99
CA TYR A 37 0.36 5.78 -16.61
C TYR A 37 1.51 5.88 -15.61
N GLN A 38 2.77 5.79 -16.05
CA GLN A 38 3.94 5.79 -15.15
C GLN A 38 3.98 7.03 -14.23
N PRO A 39 3.73 8.27 -14.70
CA PRO A 39 3.71 9.43 -13.80
C PRO A 39 2.62 9.32 -12.73
N PHE A 40 1.45 8.78 -13.08
CA PHE A 40 0.36 8.58 -12.12
C PHE A 40 0.73 7.56 -11.04
N VAL A 41 1.28 6.40 -11.44
CA VAL A 41 1.73 5.36 -10.50
C VAL A 41 2.79 5.92 -9.55
N LEU A 42 3.75 6.67 -10.10
CA LEU A 42 4.84 7.24 -9.34
C LEU A 42 4.37 8.35 -8.39
N ARG A 43 3.42 9.21 -8.81
CA ARG A 43 2.79 10.21 -7.95
C ARG A 43 2.08 9.55 -6.76
N GLY A 44 1.41 8.43 -6.97
CA GLY A 44 0.76 7.73 -5.86
C GLY A 44 1.76 7.12 -4.88
N LEU A 45 2.82 6.50 -5.39
CA LEU A 45 3.89 5.94 -4.56
C LEU A 45 4.57 7.04 -3.73
N SER A 46 4.95 8.16 -4.36
CA SER A 46 5.62 9.28 -3.67
C SER A 46 4.75 9.94 -2.60
N ARG A 47 3.43 9.74 -2.66
CA ARG A 47 2.45 10.22 -1.68
C ARG A 47 2.16 9.21 -0.57
N LEU A 48 2.39 7.92 -0.80
CA LEU A 48 2.27 6.89 0.23
C LEU A 48 3.51 6.82 1.11
N LEU A 49 4.71 6.89 0.50
CA LEU A 49 5.99 6.70 1.19
C LEU A 49 6.18 7.60 2.44
N PRO A 50 5.84 8.90 2.41
CA PRO A 50 6.08 9.77 3.56
C PRO A 50 5.14 9.51 4.75
N LEU A 51 4.08 8.69 4.58
CA LEU A 51 3.04 8.48 5.58
C LEU A 51 3.43 7.34 6.53
N ARG A 52 3.67 7.64 7.81
CA ARG A 52 4.00 6.61 8.81
C ARG A 52 2.83 5.76 9.32
N GLN A 53 1.59 6.09 8.98
CA GLN A 53 0.46 5.30 9.46
C GLN A 53 0.50 3.92 8.80
N ASN A 54 0.44 2.86 9.63
CA ASN A 54 0.56 1.47 9.16
C ASN A 54 -0.35 1.16 7.97
N ILE A 55 -1.56 1.73 7.96
CA ILE A 55 -2.49 1.51 6.85
C ILE A 55 -1.95 1.98 5.49
N TYR A 56 -1.30 3.14 5.42
CA TYR A 56 -0.76 3.66 4.16
C TYR A 56 0.54 2.94 3.78
N ARG A 57 1.35 2.53 4.78
CA ARG A 57 2.51 1.69 4.54
C ARG A 57 2.12 0.32 3.96
N HIS A 58 1.09 -0.31 4.50
CA HIS A 58 0.55 -1.56 3.97
C HIS A 58 -0.07 -1.38 2.58
N ALA A 59 -0.46 -0.16 2.20
CA ALA A 59 -1.04 0.13 0.89
C ALA A 59 0.00 0.31 -0.23
N ILE A 60 1.31 0.40 0.08
CA ILE A 60 2.37 0.58 -0.92
C ILE A 60 2.43 -0.61 -1.89
N GLN A 61 2.47 -1.84 -1.37
CA GLN A 61 2.56 -3.02 -2.21
C GLN A 61 1.27 -3.22 -3.06
N PRO A 62 0.05 -3.18 -2.48
CA PRO A 62 -1.18 -3.19 -3.26
C PRO A 62 -1.26 -2.08 -4.31
N TRP A 63 -0.70 -0.89 -4.02
CA TRP A 63 -0.63 0.20 -4.98
C TRP A 63 0.20 -0.17 -6.21
N LEU A 64 1.41 -0.69 -6.00
CA LEU A 64 2.28 -1.10 -7.11
C LEU A 64 1.69 -2.25 -7.92
N GLU A 65 1.01 -3.21 -7.27
CA GLU A 65 0.40 -4.35 -7.95
C GLU A 65 -0.86 -3.97 -8.75
N SER A 66 -1.64 -3.01 -8.27
CA SER A 66 -3.00 -2.76 -8.78
C SER A 66 -3.21 -1.39 -9.42
N ALA A 67 -2.23 -0.48 -9.43
CA ALA A 67 -2.44 0.89 -9.89
C ALA A 67 -2.96 0.97 -11.33
N GLN A 68 -2.43 0.17 -12.25
CA GLN A 68 -2.91 0.15 -13.64
C GLN A 68 -4.31 -0.47 -13.75
N ASN A 69 -4.58 -1.56 -13.04
CA ASN A 69 -5.90 -2.20 -13.05
C ASN A 69 -6.97 -1.28 -12.44
N ALA A 70 -6.61 -0.50 -11.42
CA ALA A 70 -7.49 0.47 -10.80
C ALA A 70 -7.93 1.54 -11.80
N LEU A 71 -7.04 2.00 -12.69
CA LEU A 71 -7.37 2.96 -13.75
C LEU A 71 -8.34 2.40 -14.81
N GLN A 72 -8.43 1.07 -14.95
CA GLN A 72 -9.33 0.42 -15.90
C GLN A 72 -10.75 0.21 -15.35
N HIS A 73 -10.99 0.54 -14.08
CA HIS A 73 -12.34 0.42 -13.51
C HIS A 73 -13.33 1.40 -14.14
N ILE A 74 -14.57 0.93 -14.31
CA ILE A 74 -15.69 1.72 -14.80
C ILE A 74 -15.94 2.90 -13.85
N GLY A 75 -16.04 4.10 -14.41
CA GLY A 75 -16.26 5.35 -13.65
C GLY A 75 -14.98 6.05 -13.20
N MET A 76 -13.80 5.55 -13.57
CA MET A 76 -12.54 6.25 -13.31
C MET A 76 -12.31 7.41 -14.30
N PRO A 77 -11.99 8.62 -13.83
CA PRO A 77 -11.78 9.78 -14.70
C PRO A 77 -10.36 9.77 -15.31
N VAL A 78 -10.01 8.72 -16.04
CA VAL A 78 -8.63 8.42 -16.49
C VAL A 78 -7.94 9.64 -17.11
N ASN A 79 -8.58 10.34 -18.05
CA ASN A 79 -7.99 11.53 -18.68
C ASN A 79 -7.58 12.61 -17.66
N GLN A 80 -8.39 12.82 -16.62
CA GLN A 80 -8.09 13.77 -15.55
C GLN A 80 -6.94 13.25 -14.67
N LEU A 81 -6.91 11.96 -14.37
CA LEU A 81 -5.87 11.34 -13.54
C LEU A 81 -4.48 11.44 -14.16
N LEU A 82 -4.39 11.37 -15.49
CA LEU A 82 -3.12 11.46 -16.20
C LEU A 82 -2.66 12.91 -16.36
N THR A 83 -3.58 13.84 -16.55
CA THR A 83 -3.28 15.26 -16.81
C THR A 83 -3.17 16.12 -15.57
N SER A 84 -3.73 15.68 -14.43
CA SER A 84 -3.72 16.45 -13.19
C SER A 84 -2.67 15.94 -12.21
N ASP A 85 -1.77 16.83 -11.81
CA ASP A 85 -0.84 16.58 -10.70
C ASP A 85 -1.51 16.64 -9.34
N ARG A 86 -2.79 17.04 -9.24
CA ARG A 86 -3.49 17.06 -7.95
C ARG A 86 -3.73 15.67 -7.41
N TYR A 87 -3.85 14.68 -8.30
CA TYR A 87 -4.28 13.33 -7.98
C TYR A 87 -3.17 12.30 -8.23
N PRO A 88 -3.19 11.15 -7.52
CA PRO A 88 -4.13 10.77 -6.46
C PRO A 88 -3.62 11.18 -5.07
N PHE A 89 -4.45 11.28 -4.03
CA PHE A 89 -3.97 11.64 -2.68
C PHE A 89 -4.69 10.88 -1.56
N PRO A 90 -4.02 10.63 -0.43
CA PRO A 90 -4.67 10.02 0.73
C PRO A 90 -5.67 11.00 1.35
N CYS A 91 -6.76 10.49 1.91
CA CYS A 91 -7.74 11.27 2.68
C CYS A 91 -8.42 10.42 3.75
N ARG A 92 -9.33 11.04 4.50
CA ARG A 92 -10.37 10.32 5.26
C ARG A 92 -11.73 10.71 4.72
N VAL A 93 -12.65 9.76 4.69
CA VAL A 93 -14.03 9.96 4.27
C VAL A 93 -14.97 9.64 5.42
N ASP A 94 -15.99 10.46 5.61
CA ASP A 94 -17.13 10.16 6.46
C ASP A 94 -18.13 9.30 5.68
N ILE A 95 -18.30 8.05 6.12
CA ILE A 95 -19.34 7.16 5.65
C ILE A 95 -20.26 6.84 6.83
N GLN A 96 -21.44 7.46 6.84
CA GLN A 96 -22.48 7.22 7.85
C GLN A 96 -21.99 7.44 9.30
N GLY A 97 -21.15 8.45 9.54
CA GLY A 97 -20.57 8.75 10.85
C GLY A 97 -19.27 8.00 11.16
N ASN A 98 -18.81 7.14 10.26
CA ASN A 98 -17.53 6.43 10.39
C ASN A 98 -16.46 7.06 9.51
N TYR A 99 -15.38 7.54 10.13
CA TYR A 99 -14.26 8.19 9.45
C TYR A 99 -13.21 7.18 9.02
N LEU A 100 -13.30 6.75 7.76
CA LEU A 100 -12.43 5.72 7.19
C LEU A 100 -11.30 6.34 6.36
N PRO A 101 -10.07 5.82 6.45
CA PRO A 101 -8.99 6.19 5.55
C PRO A 101 -9.31 5.76 4.13
N CYS A 102 -9.08 6.67 3.18
CA CYS A 102 -9.35 6.43 1.78
C CYS A 102 -8.24 7.00 0.89
N TRP A 103 -8.26 6.54 -0.35
CA TRP A 103 -7.46 7.06 -1.44
C TRP A 103 -8.37 7.78 -2.41
N VAL A 104 -8.07 9.03 -2.68
CA VAL A 104 -8.83 9.83 -3.63
C VAL A 104 -8.16 9.71 -4.99
N TRP A 105 -8.87 9.07 -5.89
CA TRP A 105 -8.44 8.88 -7.26
C TRP A 105 -8.56 10.19 -8.02
N GLY A 106 -9.75 10.77 -8.12
CA GLY A 106 -10.02 11.90 -8.99
C GLY A 106 -11.41 12.49 -8.75
N GLU A 107 -11.92 13.18 -9.76
CA GLU A 107 -13.26 13.75 -9.75
C GLU A 107 -14.00 13.35 -11.03
N SER A 108 -15.23 12.84 -10.89
CA SER A 108 -16.13 12.50 -11.99
C SER A 108 -17.50 13.05 -11.65
N ASP A 109 -18.13 13.78 -12.59
CA ASP A 109 -19.49 14.33 -12.42
C ASP A 109 -19.69 15.15 -11.13
N ALA A 110 -18.71 15.98 -10.78
CA ALA A 110 -18.67 16.77 -9.52
C ALA A 110 -18.66 15.93 -8.23
N LEU A 111 -18.41 14.63 -8.33
CA LEU A 111 -18.20 13.72 -7.21
C LEU A 111 -16.75 13.26 -7.14
N MET A 112 -16.25 13.09 -5.93
CA MET A 112 -14.91 12.54 -5.69
C MET A 112 -14.94 11.04 -5.88
N VAL A 113 -14.03 10.51 -6.69
CA VAL A 113 -13.85 9.07 -6.87
C VAL A 113 -12.83 8.60 -5.84
N ILE A 114 -13.25 7.71 -4.93
CA ILE A 114 -12.42 7.24 -3.82
C ILE A 114 -12.41 5.72 -3.70
N SER A 115 -11.36 5.17 -3.09
CA SER A 115 -11.34 3.81 -2.56
C SER A 115 -11.05 3.85 -1.07
N VAL A 116 -11.87 3.21 -0.26
CA VAL A 116 -11.56 3.00 1.17
C VAL A 116 -10.41 2.01 1.26
N ILE A 117 -9.42 2.29 2.10
CA ILE A 117 -8.29 1.39 2.33
C ILE A 117 -8.64 0.48 3.51
N GLU A 118 -8.49 -0.83 3.33
CA GLU A 118 -8.70 -1.78 4.41
C GLU A 118 -7.54 -1.69 5.43
N PRO A 119 -7.81 -1.39 6.72
CA PRO A 119 -6.76 -1.11 7.71
C PRO A 119 -5.77 -2.26 7.97
N ARG A 120 -6.22 -3.51 7.79
CA ARG A 120 -5.41 -4.70 8.07
C ARG A 120 -4.50 -5.04 6.91
N THR A 121 -5.01 -4.96 5.68
CA THR A 121 -4.36 -5.47 4.48
C THR A 121 -3.73 -4.37 3.63
N GLY A 122 -4.13 -3.11 3.82
CA GLY A 122 -3.76 -2.01 2.93
C GLY A 122 -4.44 -2.06 1.56
N GLN A 123 -5.35 -3.02 1.34
CA GLN A 123 -6.03 -3.19 0.06
C GLN A 123 -6.99 -2.03 -0.22
N PHE A 124 -7.02 -1.58 -1.47
CA PHE A 124 -7.97 -0.59 -1.93
C PHE A 124 -9.31 -1.26 -2.24
N GLY A 125 -10.37 -0.85 -1.56
CA GLY A 125 -11.72 -1.27 -1.90
C GLY A 125 -12.14 -0.76 -3.29
N SER A 126 -13.26 -1.27 -3.81
CA SER A 126 -13.80 -0.83 -5.10
C SER A 126 -14.05 0.68 -5.14
N PRO A 127 -13.77 1.36 -6.27
CA PRO A 127 -14.03 2.79 -6.42
C PRO A 127 -15.49 3.16 -6.13
N ARG A 128 -15.69 4.29 -5.44
CA ARG A 128 -17.00 4.85 -5.10
C ARG A 128 -17.00 6.34 -5.35
N HIS A 129 -18.16 6.85 -5.75
CA HIS A 129 -18.39 8.29 -5.90
C HIS A 129 -18.94 8.84 -4.59
N VAL A 130 -18.30 9.87 -4.06
CA VAL A 130 -18.75 10.55 -2.84
C VAL A 130 -18.76 12.06 -3.04
N PRO A 131 -19.72 12.78 -2.44
CA PRO A 131 -19.67 14.23 -2.36
C PRO A 131 -18.39 14.74 -1.69
N ALA A 132 -17.85 15.87 -2.16
CA ALA A 132 -16.57 16.41 -1.67
C ALA A 132 -16.62 16.84 -0.19
N ASP A 133 -17.79 17.21 0.32
CA ASP A 133 -18.05 17.55 1.73
C ASP A 133 -17.96 16.35 2.68
N ARG A 134 -18.02 15.11 2.15
CA ARG A 134 -17.75 13.89 2.93
C ARG A 134 -16.26 13.63 3.16
N LEU A 135 -15.38 14.33 2.45
CA LEU A 135 -13.95 14.25 2.72
C LEU A 135 -13.60 15.11 3.93
N VAL A 136 -12.86 14.54 4.87
CA VAL A 136 -12.42 15.25 6.07
C VAL A 136 -11.34 16.27 5.72
N ASP A 137 -11.34 17.40 6.43
CA ASP A 137 -10.37 18.49 6.30
C ASP A 137 -8.94 17.95 6.16
N ARG A 138 -8.36 18.21 4.97
CA ARG A 138 -7.04 17.70 4.56
C ARG A 138 -5.97 18.20 5.53
N GLN A 139 -6.01 19.46 5.97
CA GLN A 139 -4.92 20.04 6.77
C GLN A 139 -4.83 19.41 8.16
N ARG A 140 -5.97 19.36 8.89
CA ARG A 140 -6.01 18.86 10.27
C ARG A 140 -5.62 17.39 10.42
N TRP A 141 -5.89 16.57 9.41
CA TRP A 141 -5.54 15.16 9.44
C TRP A 141 -4.03 14.92 9.20
N PHE A 142 -3.39 15.73 8.36
CA PHE A 142 -1.93 15.69 8.17
C PHE A 142 -1.15 16.20 9.38
N ASP A 143 -1.71 17.12 10.15
CA ASP A 143 -1.06 17.65 11.35
C ASP A 143 -0.81 16.56 12.42
N ALA A 144 -1.59 15.49 12.43
CA ALA A 144 -1.40 14.33 13.31
C ALA A 144 -0.44 13.25 12.77
N GLN A 145 0.14 13.45 11.57
CA GLN A 145 1.00 12.46 10.93
C GLN A 145 2.47 12.74 11.15
N VAL A 146 3.23 11.68 11.42
CA VAL A 146 4.69 11.72 11.35
C VAL A 146 5.09 11.49 9.91
N ILE A 147 5.89 12.42 9.38
CA ILE A 147 6.42 12.39 8.01
C ILE A 147 7.89 11.97 8.06
N ASP A 148 8.24 10.95 7.28
CA ASP A 148 9.61 10.46 7.14
C ASP A 148 10.53 11.50 6.48
N SER A 149 11.85 11.31 6.62
CA SER A 149 12.81 12.16 5.92
C SER A 149 12.76 11.90 4.41
N GLU A 150 13.19 12.89 3.62
CA GLU A 150 13.24 12.76 2.16
C GLU A 150 14.11 11.56 1.74
N GLU A 151 15.28 11.39 2.38
CA GLU A 151 16.23 10.31 2.08
C GLU A 151 15.67 8.92 2.43
N ASP A 152 15.02 8.77 3.59
CA ASP A 152 14.40 7.49 3.99
C ASP A 152 13.30 7.09 3.01
N CYS A 153 12.47 8.06 2.60
CA CYS A 153 11.38 7.81 1.64
C CYS A 153 11.92 7.37 0.27
N ILE A 154 13.01 8.01 -0.20
CA ILE A 154 13.64 7.65 -1.47
C ILE A 154 14.22 6.24 -1.40
N SER A 155 14.95 5.92 -0.32
CA SER A 155 15.54 4.59 -0.11
C SER A 155 14.47 3.50 -0.10
N GLU A 156 13.38 3.72 0.65
CA GLU A 156 12.24 2.81 0.70
C GLU A 156 11.56 2.67 -0.67
N GLY A 157 11.34 3.78 -1.38
CA GLY A 157 10.74 3.76 -2.71
C GLY A 157 11.55 2.94 -3.73
N LEU A 158 12.88 3.07 -3.71
CA LEU A 158 13.79 2.28 -4.55
C LEU A 158 13.71 0.78 -4.20
N SER A 159 13.68 0.45 -2.90
CA SER A 159 13.53 -0.92 -2.41
C SER A 159 12.21 -1.55 -2.88
N GLN A 160 11.09 -0.84 -2.70
CA GLN A 160 9.76 -1.29 -3.09
C GLN A 160 9.64 -1.50 -4.60
N LEU A 161 10.15 -0.56 -5.41
CA LEU A 161 10.17 -0.70 -6.87
C LEU A 161 11.03 -1.87 -7.33
N SER A 162 12.19 -2.09 -6.69
CA SER A 162 13.05 -3.23 -7.00
C SER A 162 12.35 -4.56 -6.68
N GLN A 163 11.71 -4.67 -5.51
CA GLN A 163 11.00 -5.88 -5.09
C GLN A 163 9.78 -6.18 -5.96
N ALA A 164 8.99 -5.15 -6.28
CA ALA A 164 7.82 -5.28 -7.15
C ALA A 164 8.22 -5.55 -8.61
N GLY A 165 9.41 -5.07 -9.02
CA GLY A 165 9.99 -5.28 -10.32
C GLY A 165 10.37 -6.74 -10.53
N THR A 166 11.12 -7.35 -9.61
CA THR A 166 11.67 -8.72 -9.77
C THR A 166 10.64 -9.83 -10.04
N GLY A 167 9.36 -9.50 -10.06
CA GLY A 167 8.25 -10.43 -10.11
C GLY A 167 8.22 -11.15 -8.79
N SER A 168 7.05 -11.36 -8.24
CA SER A 168 6.87 -12.46 -7.32
C SER A 168 7.10 -13.78 -8.08
N GLY A 169 8.36 -14.13 -8.33
CA GLY A 169 8.82 -15.51 -8.47
C GLY A 169 8.75 -16.23 -7.12
N HIS A 170 7.71 -15.95 -6.33
CA HIS A 170 7.46 -16.56 -5.03
C HIS A 170 6.06 -17.17 -5.04
N THR A 171 5.93 -18.22 -5.84
CA THR A 171 5.37 -19.49 -5.37
C THR A 171 6.36 -20.25 -4.48
N ASP A 172 7.18 -19.54 -3.69
CA ASP A 172 7.91 -20.16 -2.59
C ASP A 172 7.07 -19.90 -1.34
N GLU A 173 6.53 -20.99 -0.80
CA GLU A 173 5.89 -21.01 0.51
C GLU A 173 6.76 -20.25 1.53
N PRO A 174 6.15 -19.43 2.41
CA PRO A 174 6.90 -18.78 3.47
C PRO A 174 7.57 -19.85 4.34
N SER A 175 8.89 -19.75 4.50
CA SER A 175 9.63 -20.58 5.43
C SER A 175 9.08 -20.39 6.85
N VAL A 176 9.02 -21.47 7.62
CA VAL A 176 8.56 -21.48 9.03
C VAL A 176 9.27 -20.41 9.87
N MET A 177 10.52 -20.08 9.54
CA MET A 177 11.29 -19.04 10.23
C MET A 177 10.78 -17.61 9.98
N ASP A 178 10.21 -17.34 8.81
CA ASP A 178 9.67 -16.00 8.50
C ASP A 178 8.32 -15.78 9.18
N ALA A 179 7.52 -16.84 9.32
CA ALA A 179 6.26 -16.81 10.08
C ALA A 179 6.47 -16.52 11.58
N ILE A 180 7.61 -16.95 12.14
CA ILE A 180 7.98 -16.68 13.54
C ILE A 180 8.49 -15.25 13.72
N ARG A 181 9.22 -14.70 12.74
CA ARG A 181 9.75 -13.32 12.81
C ARG A 181 8.70 -12.24 12.54
N TYR A 182 7.72 -12.53 11.69
CA TYR A 182 6.68 -11.56 11.29
C TYR A 182 5.27 -12.16 11.38
N PRO A 183 4.75 -12.44 12.59
CA PRO A 183 3.51 -13.20 12.78
C PRO A 183 2.24 -12.50 12.25
N SER A 184 2.31 -11.20 11.94
CA SER A 184 1.16 -10.40 11.52
C SER A 184 1.08 -10.12 10.01
N GLN A 185 2.04 -10.57 9.20
CA GLN A 185 2.14 -10.11 7.81
C GLN A 185 1.59 -11.07 6.74
N ARG A 186 1.43 -12.37 7.01
CA ARG A 186 0.93 -13.32 5.99
C ARG A 186 0.09 -14.43 6.62
N THR A 187 -1.10 -14.65 6.07
CA THR A 187 -1.92 -15.83 6.38
C THR A 187 -1.23 -17.07 5.84
N LEU A 188 -0.73 -17.94 6.73
CA LEU A 188 -0.16 -19.24 6.35
C LEU A 188 -1.21 -20.07 5.60
N ASN A 189 -0.77 -20.80 4.57
CA ASN A 189 -1.59 -21.80 3.87
C ASN A 189 -2.16 -22.80 4.90
N PRO A 190 -3.47 -23.16 4.87
CA PRO A 190 -4.08 -24.06 5.85
C PRO A 190 -3.32 -25.37 6.07
N VAL A 191 -2.66 -25.89 5.04
CA VAL A 191 -1.86 -27.12 5.09
C VAL A 191 -0.65 -26.98 6.02
N ILE A 192 0.08 -25.87 5.96
CA ILE A 192 1.24 -25.61 6.84
C ILE A 192 0.79 -25.42 8.29
N SER A 193 -0.32 -24.72 8.51
CA SER A 193 -0.87 -24.55 9.87
C SER A 193 -1.22 -25.89 10.51
N VAL A 194 -1.84 -26.80 9.76
CA VAL A 194 -2.14 -28.16 10.25
C VAL A 194 -0.85 -28.95 10.53
N ALA A 195 0.15 -28.86 9.65
CA ALA A 195 1.43 -29.54 9.84
C ALA A 195 2.15 -29.04 11.10
N LEU A 196 2.17 -27.73 11.34
CA LEU A 196 2.82 -27.12 12.50
C LEU A 196 2.10 -27.49 13.81
N ILE A 197 0.77 -27.50 13.82
CA ILE A 197 -0.02 -27.98 14.96
C ILE A 197 0.28 -29.46 15.23
N THR A 198 0.38 -30.28 14.19
CA THR A 198 0.68 -31.71 14.33
C THR A 198 2.07 -31.94 14.93
N VAL A 199 3.09 -31.20 14.48
CA VAL A 199 4.44 -31.26 15.05
C VAL A 199 4.44 -30.86 16.53
N VAL A 200 3.74 -29.78 16.89
CA VAL A 200 3.62 -29.35 18.29
C VAL A 200 2.96 -30.43 19.14
N VAL A 201 1.90 -31.06 18.65
CA VAL A 201 1.21 -32.16 19.36
C VAL A 201 2.11 -33.37 19.50
N VAL A 202 2.86 -33.76 18.47
CA VAL A 202 3.81 -34.89 18.53
C VAL A 202 4.93 -34.63 19.54
N VAL A 203 5.53 -33.44 19.49
CA VAL A 203 6.59 -33.05 20.44
C VAL A 203 6.05 -32.98 21.86
N PHE A 204 4.88 -32.38 22.06
CA PHE A 204 4.24 -32.31 23.37
C PHE A 204 3.92 -33.71 23.90
N THR A 205 3.35 -34.59 23.08
CA THR A 205 3.02 -35.97 23.46
C THR A 205 4.28 -36.76 23.79
N TRP A 206 5.36 -36.57 23.02
CA TRP A 206 6.65 -37.19 23.29
C TRP A 206 7.21 -36.71 24.63
N VAL A 207 7.32 -35.40 24.85
CA VAL A 207 7.80 -34.81 26.12
C VAL A 207 6.97 -35.30 27.31
N VAL A 208 5.64 -35.36 27.16
CA VAL A 208 4.73 -35.85 28.20
C VAL A 208 4.92 -37.35 28.45
N SER A 209 5.09 -38.18 27.42
CA SER A 209 5.39 -39.62 27.58
C SER A 209 6.70 -39.83 28.33
N THR A 210 7.75 -39.10 27.95
CA THR A 210 9.08 -39.22 28.57
C THR A 210 9.09 -38.74 30.02
N HIS A 211 8.29 -37.72 30.37
CA HIS A 211 8.20 -37.22 31.75
C HIS A 211 7.20 -37.97 32.63
N LEU A 212 6.16 -38.60 32.06
CA LEU A 212 5.18 -39.40 32.80
C LEU A 212 5.52 -40.89 32.86
N GLY A 213 6.56 -41.35 32.15
CA GLY A 213 7.10 -42.70 32.26
C GLY A 213 6.27 -43.79 31.58
N PHE A 214 5.61 -43.44 30.46
CA PHE A 214 4.99 -44.41 29.53
C PHE A 214 5.94 -44.76 28.39
#